data_AF-A0A946JVF0-F1
#
_entry.id   AF-A0A946JVF0-F1
#
_cell.length_a   1.000
_cell.length_b   1.000
_cell.length_c   1.000
_cell.angle_alpha   90.00
_cell.angle_beta   90.00
_cell.angle_gamma   90.00
#
_symmetry.space_group_name_H-M   'P 1'
#
loop_
_entity.id
_entity.type
_entity.pdbx_description
1 polymer ?
#
loop_
_entity_poly.entity_id
_entity_poly.type
_entity_poly.pdbx_seq_one_letter_code
_entity_poly.pdbx_strand_id
1 'polypeptide(L)'
;QASDRCGMYYIVERWLGGTLTNYATIKRSIKRLSLLEKESSPIYENLTKKELGMLARERIKLADLHRGIKDMKHLPSAIFFVDGICEKIAIAEAKTLGIPVMGIVDSNTDPTNIDFPIPGNDDSMKSIGIIVDYIANCAIEAQGGSVEEVAEVPTAEVETASALDSTEVVEEVAEVVVEESNVEQK
;
A
#
# COMPACT_ATOMS: atom_id res chain seq x y z
N GLN A 1 2.96 -3.36 -3.67
CA GLN A 1 3.21 -4.80 -3.82
C GLN A 1 1.99 -5.52 -4.37
N ALA A 2 0.92 -5.73 -3.59
CA ALA A 2 -0.29 -6.38 -4.09
C ALA A 2 -0.89 -5.66 -5.33
N SER A 3 -0.92 -4.31 -5.29
CA SER A 3 -1.39 -3.48 -6.41
C SER A 3 -0.53 -3.63 -7.68
N ASP A 4 0.79 -3.77 -7.53
CA ASP A 4 1.71 -3.97 -8.66
C ASP A 4 1.46 -5.34 -9.32
N ARG A 5 1.12 -6.35 -8.52
CA ARG A 5 0.79 -7.71 -8.98
C ARG A 5 -0.50 -7.73 -9.80
N CYS A 6 -1.54 -7.02 -9.36
CA CYS A 6 -2.81 -6.95 -10.08
C CYS A 6 -2.87 -5.87 -11.17
N GLY A 7 -1.78 -5.12 -11.38
CA GLY A 7 -1.70 -4.06 -12.38
C GLY A 7 -2.63 -2.87 -12.10
N MET A 8 -3.08 -2.69 -10.86
CA MET A 8 -3.99 -1.62 -10.47
C MET A 8 -3.24 -0.44 -9.86
N TYR A 9 -3.82 0.75 -9.98
CA TYR A 9 -3.28 1.98 -9.41
C TYR A 9 -3.42 2.02 -7.89
N TYR A 10 -2.49 2.70 -7.22
CA TYR A 10 -2.46 2.78 -5.76
C TYR A 10 -1.92 4.12 -5.26
N ILE A 11 -2.22 4.44 -3.99
CA ILE A 11 -1.65 5.57 -3.25
C ILE A 11 -1.25 5.03 -1.88
N VAL A 12 0.00 5.26 -1.47
CA VAL A 12 0.53 4.80 -0.16
C VAL A 12 0.74 5.97 0.80
N GLU A 13 1.33 7.06 0.31
CA GLU A 13 1.78 8.15 1.19
C GLU A 13 0.63 8.96 1.78
N ARG A 14 -0.07 9.71 0.95
CA ARG A 14 -1.15 10.57 1.39
C ARG A 14 -2.09 10.89 0.25
N TRP A 15 -3.38 10.79 0.52
CA TRP A 15 -4.40 11.31 -0.37
C TRP A 15 -4.35 12.85 -0.44
N LEU A 16 -4.07 13.39 -1.62
CA LEU A 16 -4.16 14.82 -1.87
C LEU A 16 -5.62 15.19 -2.13
N GLY A 17 -6.12 16.22 -1.44
CA GLY A 17 -7.45 16.74 -1.73
C GLY A 17 -7.53 17.20 -3.20
N GLY A 18 -8.59 16.78 -3.89
CA GLY A 18 -8.76 17.01 -5.31
C GLY A 18 -8.20 15.90 -6.20
N THR A 19 -7.80 14.74 -5.64
CA THR A 19 -7.23 13.63 -6.42
C THR A 19 -8.21 13.14 -7.50
N LEU A 20 -9.50 13.04 -7.15
CA LEU A 20 -10.55 12.61 -8.09
C LEU A 20 -11.34 13.81 -8.61
N THR A 21 -11.75 14.70 -7.70
CA THR A 21 -12.63 15.84 -8.03
C THR A 21 -11.93 16.91 -8.87
N ASN A 22 -10.61 17.07 -8.72
CA ASN A 22 -9.78 17.99 -9.50
C ASN A 22 -8.66 17.26 -10.24
N TYR A 23 -9.02 16.17 -10.91
CA TYR A 23 -8.07 15.32 -11.64
C TYR A 23 -7.28 16.06 -12.72
N ALA A 24 -7.83 17.13 -13.31
CA ALA A 24 -7.12 17.97 -14.28
C ALA A 24 -5.85 18.62 -13.70
N THR A 25 -5.89 19.04 -12.42
CA THR A 25 -4.75 19.64 -11.73
C THR A 25 -3.72 18.58 -11.35
N ILE A 26 -4.18 17.41 -10.89
CA ILE A 26 -3.31 16.27 -10.57
C ILE A 26 -2.59 15.79 -11.82
N LYS A 27 -3.27 15.71 -12.96
CA LYS A 27 -2.66 15.37 -14.26
C LYS A 27 -1.59 16.37 -14.68
N ARG A 28 -1.74 17.65 -14.32
CA ARG A 28 -0.70 18.66 -14.53
C ARG A 28 0.51 18.43 -13.62
N SER A 29 0.28 18.05 -12.37
CA SER A 29 1.34 17.66 -11.42
C SER A 29 2.12 16.43 -11.90
N ILE A 30 1.43 15.40 -12.38
CA ILE A 30 2.05 14.19 -12.96
C ILE A 30 2.87 14.54 -14.21
N LYS A 31 2.36 15.42 -15.09
CA LYS A 31 3.13 15.92 -16.23
C LYS A 31 4.39 16.67 -15.80
N ARG A 32 4.31 17.45 -14.72
CA ARG A 32 5.47 18.14 -14.15
C ARG A 32 6.49 17.14 -13.61
N LEU A 33 6.06 16.09 -12.91
CA LEU A 33 6.94 15.01 -12.48
C LEU A 33 7.66 14.37 -13.69
N SER A 34 6.92 14.00 -14.75
CA SER A 34 7.51 13.43 -15.97
C SER A 34 8.54 14.36 -16.63
N LEU A 35 8.32 15.68 -16.56
CA LEU A 35 9.26 16.68 -17.07
C LEU A 35 10.50 16.83 -16.19
N LEU A 36 10.38 16.62 -14.88
CA LEU A 36 11.50 16.61 -13.92
C LEU A 36 12.30 15.30 -13.96
N GLU A 37 11.69 14.17 -14.31
CA GLU A 37 12.40 12.89 -14.47
C GLU A 37 13.27 12.86 -15.73
N LYS A 38 12.88 13.58 -16.78
CA LYS A 38 13.69 13.68 -18.00
C LYS A 38 14.92 14.54 -17.74
N GLU A 39 16.09 13.91 -17.65
CA GLU A 39 17.36 14.60 -17.45
C GLU A 39 17.70 15.54 -18.63
N SER A 40 17.22 15.22 -19.84
CA SER A 40 17.34 16.06 -21.03
C SER A 40 16.31 17.20 -21.09
N SER A 41 15.56 17.44 -20.02
CA SER A 41 14.54 18.47 -19.98
C SER A 41 15.18 19.86 -20.04
N PRO A 42 14.65 20.79 -20.84
CA PRO A 42 15.17 22.16 -20.93
C PRO A 42 15.06 22.92 -19.60
N ILE A 43 14.35 22.37 -18.61
CA ILE A 43 14.32 22.91 -17.24
C ILE A 43 15.73 22.96 -16.64
N TYR A 44 16.60 22.01 -16.97
CA TYR A 44 17.93 21.89 -16.36
C TYR A 44 18.98 22.82 -16.99
N GLU A 45 18.63 23.57 -18.03
CA GLU A 45 19.55 24.48 -18.71
C GLU A 45 19.84 25.73 -17.85
N ASN A 46 21.12 26.09 -17.72
CA ASN A 46 21.59 27.32 -17.06
C ASN A 46 21.18 27.49 -15.59
N LEU A 47 20.98 26.41 -14.83
CA LEU A 47 20.64 26.46 -13.41
C LEU A 47 21.85 26.48 -12.48
N THR A 48 21.70 27.14 -11.33
CA THR A 48 22.68 27.11 -10.25
C THR A 48 22.58 25.81 -9.43
N LYS A 49 23.66 25.42 -8.72
CA LYS A 49 23.66 24.23 -7.84
C LYS A 49 22.54 24.24 -6.79
N LYS A 50 22.14 25.42 -6.30
CA LYS A 50 21.05 25.57 -5.33
C LYS A 50 19.69 25.23 -5.95
N GLU A 51 19.43 25.71 -7.16
CA GLU A 51 18.19 25.44 -7.89
C GLU A 51 18.09 23.97 -8.30
N LEU A 52 19.19 23.37 -8.75
CA LEU A 52 19.26 21.93 -9.00
C LEU A 52 18.87 21.11 -7.75
N GLY A 53 19.39 21.49 -6.59
CA GLY A 53 19.03 20.84 -5.32
C GLY A 53 17.57 21.07 -4.89
N MET A 54 16.94 22.19 -5.30
CA MET A 54 15.51 22.40 -5.08
C MET A 54 14.66 21.52 -5.99
N LEU A 55 15.01 21.44 -7.28
CA LEU A 55 14.31 20.59 -8.25
C LEU A 55 14.45 19.11 -7.92
N ALA A 56 15.61 18.67 -7.41
CA ALA A 56 15.81 17.30 -6.95
C ALA A 56 14.87 16.95 -5.78
N ARG A 57 14.75 17.83 -4.79
CA ARG A 57 13.81 17.65 -3.67
C ARG A 57 12.35 17.66 -4.11
N GLU A 58 12.01 18.54 -5.05
CA GLU A 58 10.67 18.56 -5.64
C GLU A 58 10.36 17.26 -6.40
N ARG A 59 11.31 16.76 -7.20
CA ARG A 59 11.19 15.49 -7.91
C ARG A 59 10.90 14.34 -6.96
N ILE A 60 11.69 14.20 -5.88
CA ILE A 60 11.50 13.13 -4.87
C ILE A 60 10.10 13.23 -4.26
N LYS A 61 9.71 14.41 -3.78
CA LYS A 61 8.39 14.61 -3.17
C LYS A 61 7.24 14.28 -4.12
N LEU A 62 7.33 14.70 -5.38
CA LEU A 62 6.29 14.39 -6.38
C LEU A 62 6.29 12.91 -6.77
N ALA A 63 7.47 12.27 -6.82
CA ALA A 63 7.59 10.85 -7.12
C ALA A 63 6.94 10.00 -6.02
N ASP A 64 7.16 10.33 -4.75
CA ASP A 64 6.57 9.62 -3.61
C ASP A 64 5.03 9.74 -3.60
N LEU A 65 4.52 10.97 -3.80
CA LEU A 65 3.08 11.23 -3.80
C LEU A 65 2.33 10.64 -5.00
N HIS A 66 2.94 10.63 -6.19
CA HIS A 66 2.27 10.24 -7.43
C HIS A 66 2.70 8.88 -7.99
N ARG A 67 3.48 8.10 -7.24
CA ARG A 67 4.07 6.83 -7.70
C ARG A 67 3.06 5.90 -8.35
N GLY A 68 1.96 5.60 -7.65
CA GLY A 68 0.98 4.61 -8.10
C GLY A 68 -0.14 5.17 -8.98
N ILE A 69 -0.21 6.48 -9.21
CA ILE A 69 -1.20 7.11 -10.11
C ILE A 69 -0.58 7.72 -11.37
N LYS A 70 0.73 7.61 -11.54
CA LYS A 70 1.50 8.20 -12.65
C LYS A 70 0.96 7.77 -14.02
N ASP A 71 0.61 6.49 -14.16
CA ASP A 71 0.16 5.90 -15.41
C ASP A 71 -1.37 5.89 -15.57
N MET A 72 -2.09 6.50 -14.62
CA MET A 72 -3.55 6.56 -14.63
C MET A 72 -4.03 7.52 -15.72
N LYS A 73 -4.80 7.02 -16.68
CA LYS A 73 -5.32 7.81 -17.82
C LYS A 73 -6.72 8.38 -17.59
N HIS A 74 -7.54 7.61 -16.87
CA HIS A 74 -8.96 7.85 -16.59
C HIS A 74 -9.23 7.75 -15.10
N LEU A 75 -10.37 8.27 -14.66
CA LEU A 75 -10.81 8.09 -13.29
C LEU A 75 -11.11 6.61 -13.01
N PRO A 76 -10.85 6.13 -11.79
CA PRO A 76 -11.17 4.75 -11.41
C PRO A 76 -12.68 4.53 -11.39
N SER A 77 -13.09 3.30 -11.70
CA SER A 77 -14.50 2.87 -11.63
C SER A 77 -14.94 2.42 -10.24
N ALA A 78 -13.99 2.06 -9.38
CA ALA A 78 -14.21 1.71 -7.98
C ALA A 78 -12.95 2.02 -7.19
N ILE A 79 -13.09 2.25 -5.88
CA ILE A 79 -11.96 2.55 -4.99
C ILE A 79 -12.00 1.58 -3.81
N PHE A 80 -10.82 1.08 -3.45
CA PHE A 80 -10.58 0.34 -2.22
C PHE A 80 -9.77 1.21 -1.25
N PHE A 81 -10.22 1.34 0.00
CA PHE A 81 -9.50 2.05 1.06
C PHE A 81 -9.25 1.15 2.28
N VAL A 82 -8.26 1.55 3.07
CA VAL A 82 -7.95 0.97 4.38
C VAL A 82 -8.06 2.12 5.38
N ASP A 83 -8.79 1.90 6.48
CA ASP A 83 -9.12 2.92 7.49
C ASP A 83 -9.98 4.09 6.94
N GLY A 84 -11.26 4.11 7.32
CA GLY A 84 -12.19 5.14 6.88
C GLY A 84 -12.01 6.51 7.55
N ILE A 85 -11.33 6.57 8.70
CA ILE A 85 -11.04 7.83 9.40
C ILE A 85 -9.91 8.57 8.72
N CYS A 86 -8.81 7.87 8.42
CA CYS A 86 -7.67 8.45 7.71
C CYS A 86 -8.05 8.88 6.28
N GLU A 87 -8.81 8.05 5.57
CA GLU A 87 -9.14 8.25 4.16
C GLU A 87 -10.49 8.93 3.88
N LYS A 88 -11.02 9.66 4.87
CA LYS A 88 -12.30 10.40 4.75
C LYS A 88 -12.39 11.32 3.52
N ILE A 89 -11.27 11.90 3.09
CA ILE A 89 -11.23 12.80 1.93
C ILE A 89 -11.44 12.01 0.64
N ALA A 90 -10.79 10.85 0.52
CA ALA A 90 -10.96 9.96 -0.62
C ALA A 90 -12.42 9.47 -0.74
N ILE A 91 -13.01 9.06 0.39
CA ILE A 91 -14.40 8.60 0.48
C ILE A 91 -15.37 9.73 0.07
N ALA A 92 -15.17 10.94 0.59
CA ALA A 92 -16.01 12.09 0.26
C ALA A 92 -15.92 12.50 -1.22
N GLU A 93 -14.72 12.49 -1.79
CA GLU A 93 -14.52 12.77 -3.22
C GLU A 93 -15.15 11.70 -4.11
N ALA A 94 -14.99 10.42 -3.77
CA ALA A 94 -15.57 9.30 -4.50
C ALA A 94 -17.10 9.37 -4.50
N LYS A 95 -17.70 9.62 -3.32
CA LYS A 95 -19.15 9.82 -3.16
C LYS A 95 -19.68 10.98 -3.99
N THR A 96 -18.94 12.08 -4.07
CA THR A 96 -19.32 13.25 -4.88
C THR A 96 -19.37 12.92 -6.37
N LEU A 97 -18.51 12.02 -6.84
CA LEU A 97 -18.43 11.59 -8.23
C LEU A 97 -19.29 10.35 -8.54
N GLY A 98 -19.92 9.74 -7.53
CA GLY A 98 -20.68 8.51 -7.67
C GLY A 98 -19.82 7.27 -7.97
N ILE A 99 -18.54 7.30 -7.56
CA ILE A 99 -17.65 6.14 -7.67
C ILE A 99 -17.92 5.23 -6.46
N PRO A 100 -18.24 3.94 -6.66
CA PRO A 100 -18.47 3.00 -5.57
C PRO A 100 -17.23 2.82 -4.70
N VAL A 101 -17.45 2.83 -3.39
CA VAL A 101 -16.39 2.77 -2.38
C VAL A 101 -16.47 1.45 -1.60
N MET A 102 -15.35 0.75 -1.55
CA MET A 102 -15.17 -0.51 -0.81
C MET A 102 -13.99 -0.35 0.14
N GLY A 103 -14.02 -0.98 1.32
CA GLY A 103 -12.89 -0.86 2.23
C GLY A 103 -13.08 -1.53 3.57
N ILE A 104 -11.97 -1.62 4.31
CA ILE A 104 -11.96 -2.18 5.66
C ILE A 104 -12.53 -1.13 6.63
N VAL A 105 -13.46 -1.58 7.48
CA VAL A 105 -14.12 -0.76 8.49
C VAL A 105 -13.89 -1.38 9.86
N ASP A 106 -13.26 -0.61 10.75
CA ASP A 106 -13.11 -0.95 12.17
C ASP A 106 -14.18 -0.27 13.04
N SER A 107 -14.19 -0.60 14.33
CA SER A 107 -15.06 -0.11 15.41
C SER A 107 -15.29 1.40 15.45
N ASN A 108 -14.35 2.20 14.96
CA ASN A 108 -14.35 3.66 15.02
C ASN A 108 -14.90 4.34 13.74
N THR A 109 -15.18 3.56 12.69
CA THR A 109 -15.55 4.08 11.37
C THR A 109 -17.05 3.90 11.13
N ASP A 110 -17.74 4.95 10.67
CA ASP A 110 -19.17 4.88 10.31
C ASP A 110 -19.36 4.21 8.94
N PRO A 111 -19.99 3.02 8.87
CA PRO A 111 -20.18 2.29 7.61
C PRO A 111 -21.22 2.94 6.68
N THR A 112 -22.01 3.91 7.16
CA THR A 112 -23.13 4.50 6.39
C THR A 112 -22.68 5.22 5.11
N ASN A 113 -21.43 5.67 5.07
CA ASN A 113 -20.87 6.40 3.93
C ASN A 113 -20.14 5.50 2.91
N ILE A 114 -20.16 4.18 3.11
CA ILE A 114 -19.40 3.20 2.33
C ILE A 114 -20.38 2.23 1.68
N ASP A 115 -20.22 1.98 0.37
CA ASP A 115 -21.15 1.14 -0.38
C ASP A 115 -20.97 -0.35 -0.05
N PHE A 116 -19.72 -0.79 0.10
CA PHE A 116 -19.38 -2.17 0.44
C PHE A 116 -18.38 -2.21 1.60
N PRO A 117 -18.85 -2.08 2.85
CA PRO A 117 -17.99 -2.13 4.04
C PRO A 117 -17.56 -3.57 4.34
N ILE A 118 -16.26 -3.79 4.55
CA ILE A 118 -15.68 -5.06 4.99
C ILE A 118 -15.33 -4.91 6.47
N PRO A 119 -16.07 -5.52 7.41
CA PRO A 119 -15.73 -5.43 8.82
C PRO A 119 -14.40 -6.16 9.07
N GLY A 120 -13.44 -5.47 9.68
CA GLY A 120 -12.12 -6.03 9.93
C GLY A 120 -11.21 -5.09 10.71
N ASN A 121 -10.12 -5.65 11.23
CA ASN A 121 -9.11 -4.87 11.94
C ASN A 121 -8.18 -4.17 10.93
N ASP A 122 -8.18 -2.83 10.93
CA ASP A 122 -7.36 -1.97 10.08
C ASP A 122 -6.02 -1.56 10.73
N ASP A 123 -5.82 -1.78 12.04
CA ASP A 123 -4.55 -1.50 12.72
C ASP A 123 -3.47 -2.57 12.44
N SER A 124 -3.89 -3.78 12.08
CA SER A 124 -2.99 -4.93 11.92
C SER A 124 -2.52 -5.09 10.47
N MET A 125 -1.21 -4.94 10.24
CA MET A 125 -0.56 -5.21 8.95
C MET A 125 -0.88 -6.61 8.40
N LYS A 126 -1.00 -7.62 9.28
CA LYS A 126 -1.33 -8.99 8.85
C LYS A 126 -2.75 -9.08 8.31
N SER A 127 -3.71 -8.45 9.01
CA SER A 127 -5.12 -8.45 8.62
C SER A 127 -5.32 -7.70 7.31
N ILE A 128 -4.71 -6.51 7.20
CA ILE A 128 -4.73 -5.72 5.96
C ILE A 128 -4.09 -6.51 4.81
N GLY A 129 -2.94 -7.15 5.06
CA GLY A 129 -2.24 -7.96 4.06
C GLY A 129 -3.11 -9.06 3.47
N ILE A 130 -3.75 -9.86 4.33
CA ILE A 130 -4.65 -10.96 3.91
C ILE A 130 -5.81 -10.42 3.05
N ILE A 131 -6.47 -9.35 3.50
CA ILE A 131 -7.63 -8.78 2.80
C ILE A 131 -7.21 -8.19 1.44
N VAL A 132 -6.12 -7.42 1.42
CA VAL A 132 -5.63 -6.78 0.20
C VAL A 132 -5.11 -7.82 -0.80
N ASP A 133 -4.41 -8.86 -0.35
CA ASP A 133 -3.96 -9.93 -1.23
C ASP A 133 -5.15 -10.73 -1.80
N TYR A 134 -6.18 -11.01 -1.00
CA TYR A 134 -7.40 -11.65 -1.48
C TYR A 134 -8.09 -10.80 -2.57
N ILE A 135 -8.24 -9.49 -2.34
CA ILE A 135 -8.83 -8.57 -3.33
C ILE A 135 -7.96 -8.49 -4.59
N ALA A 136 -6.64 -8.45 -4.45
CA ALA A 136 -5.73 -8.44 -5.59
C ALA A 136 -5.86 -9.72 -6.43
N ASN A 137 -5.99 -10.89 -5.79
CA ASN A 137 -6.23 -12.16 -6.45
C ASN A 137 -7.57 -12.14 -7.20
N CYS A 138 -8.67 -11.71 -6.55
CA CYS A 138 -9.96 -11.57 -7.23
C CYS A 138 -9.91 -10.64 -8.44
N ALA A 139 -9.13 -9.55 -8.36
CA ALA A 139 -8.94 -8.64 -9.50
C ALA A 139 -8.20 -9.29 -10.67
N ILE A 140 -7.20 -10.14 -10.38
CA ILE A 140 -6.45 -10.90 -11.39
C ILE A 140 -7.36 -11.96 -12.05
N GLU A 141 -8.15 -12.69 -11.25
CA GLU A 141 -9.12 -13.67 -11.77
C GLU A 141 -10.15 -13.02 -12.68
N ALA A 142 -10.69 -11.87 -12.25
CA ALA A 142 -11.66 -11.11 -13.03
C ALA A 142 -11.10 -10.61 -14.38
N GLN A 143 -9.79 -10.39 -14.47
CA GLN A 143 -9.10 -10.05 -15.72
C GLN A 143 -8.77 -11.27 -16.61
N GLY A 144 -9.06 -12.49 -16.14
CA GLY A 144 -8.76 -13.73 -16.86
C GLY A 144 -7.34 -14.27 -16.62
N GLY A 145 -6.64 -13.78 -15.59
CA GLY A 145 -5.37 -14.34 -15.13
C GLY A 145 -5.59 -15.58 -14.26
N SER A 146 -4.66 -16.54 -14.32
CA SER A 146 -4.57 -17.60 -13.31
C SER A 146 -3.88 -17.06 -12.07
N VAL A 147 -4.53 -17.13 -10.92
CA VAL A 147 -3.89 -16.82 -9.63
C VAL A 147 -2.94 -17.97 -9.30
N GLU A 148 -1.66 -17.68 -9.12
CA GLU A 148 -0.77 -18.58 -8.41
C GLU A 148 -1.19 -18.52 -6.94
N GLU A 149 -1.92 -19.54 -6.48
CA GLU A 149 -2.31 -19.68 -5.07
C GLU A 149 -1.05 -19.63 -4.20
N VAL A 150 -0.89 -18.54 -3.45
CA VAL A 150 0.02 -18.53 -2.31
C VAL A 150 -0.67 -19.33 -1.22
N ALA A 151 -0.20 -20.57 -1.08
CA ALA A 151 -0.51 -21.59 -0.08
C ALA A 151 -1.38 -21.13 1.10
N GLU A 152 -2.47 -21.89 1.29
CA GLU A 152 -3.30 -22.00 2.48
C GLU A 152 -2.59 -21.59 3.78
N VAL A 153 -3.10 -20.57 4.45
CA VAL A 153 -2.87 -20.40 5.88
C VAL A 153 -3.73 -21.47 6.56
N PRO A 154 -3.14 -22.44 7.28
CA PRO A 154 -3.93 -23.48 7.91
C PRO A 154 -4.81 -22.83 8.98
N THR A 155 -6.13 -22.97 8.80
CA THR A 155 -7.12 -22.84 9.87
C THR A 155 -6.76 -23.87 10.95
N ALA A 156 -6.05 -23.43 11.98
CA ALA A 156 -5.85 -24.21 13.18
C ALA A 156 -7.18 -24.30 13.92
N GLU A 157 -7.79 -25.47 13.82
CA GLU A 157 -8.91 -25.92 14.63
C GLU A 157 -8.58 -25.76 16.12
N VAL A 158 -9.55 -25.19 16.85
CA VAL A 158 -9.57 -25.22 18.30
C VAL A 158 -10.01 -26.61 18.73
N GLU A 159 -9.06 -27.47 19.10
CA GLU A 159 -9.31 -28.59 20.01
C GLU A 159 -8.34 -28.55 21.20
N THR A 160 -8.96 -28.51 22.37
CA THR A 160 -8.37 -28.57 23.69
C THR A 160 -7.67 -29.90 23.95
N ALA A 161 -6.38 -29.89 24.26
CA ALA A 161 -5.75 -30.93 25.06
C ALA A 161 -4.47 -30.45 25.76
N SER A 162 -4.57 -30.40 27.09
CA SER A 162 -3.54 -30.71 28.09
C SER A 162 -2.27 -29.85 28.19
N ALA A 163 -2.04 -29.45 29.44
CA ALA A 163 -0.83 -28.83 29.97
C ALA A 163 0.41 -29.75 29.91
N LEU A 164 1.56 -29.11 30.16
CA LEU A 164 2.92 -29.62 30.41
C LEU A 164 3.77 -29.87 29.15
N ASP A 165 4.60 -28.90 28.78
CA ASP A 165 6.02 -28.88 29.19
C ASP A 165 6.75 -27.74 28.46
N SER A 166 7.33 -26.84 29.24
CA SER A 166 8.03 -25.66 28.74
C SER A 166 9.31 -25.55 29.55
N THR A 167 10.32 -26.38 29.21
CA THR A 167 11.63 -26.30 29.88
C THR A 167 12.86 -26.78 29.11
N GLU A 168 12.79 -27.34 27.89
CA GLU A 168 14.01 -27.91 27.26
C GLU A 168 14.60 -27.16 26.06
N VAL A 169 13.91 -26.19 25.44
CA VAL A 169 14.42 -25.54 24.21
C VAL A 169 15.39 -24.36 24.49
N VAL A 170 15.54 -23.95 25.75
CA VAL A 170 16.38 -22.79 26.12
C VAL A 170 17.85 -23.15 26.36
N GLU A 171 18.18 -24.43 26.58
CA GLU A 171 19.55 -24.85 26.92
C GLU A 171 20.39 -25.16 25.67
N GLU A 172 19.78 -25.65 24.58
CA GLU A 172 20.52 -26.03 23.37
C GLU A 172 20.97 -24.83 22.51
N VAL A 173 20.26 -23.68 22.59
CA VAL A 173 20.64 -22.47 21.83
C VAL A 173 21.75 -21.68 22.52
N ALA A 174 21.93 -21.85 23.83
CA ALA A 174 22.97 -21.14 24.58
C ALA A 174 24.37 -21.74 24.37
N GLU A 175 24.48 -23.06 24.13
CA GLU A 175 25.77 -23.72 23.95
C GLU A 175 26.37 -23.46 22.54
N VAL A 176 25.52 -23.36 21.52
CA VAL A 176 25.95 -23.09 20.13
C VAL A 176 26.52 -21.67 19.94
N VAL A 177 26.03 -20.68 20.68
CA VAL A 177 26.48 -19.28 20.56
C VAL A 177 27.85 -19.04 21.21
N VAL A 178 28.27 -19.90 22.15
CA VAL A 178 29.57 -19.76 22.83
C VAL A 178 30.71 -20.37 22.01
N GLU A 179 30.44 -21.38 21.16
CA GLU A 179 31.48 -21.96 20.29
C GLU A 179 31.80 -21.10 19.06
N GLU A 180 30.83 -20.43 18.44
CA GLU A 180 31.11 -19.59 17.25
C GLU A 180 31.91 -18.32 17.58
N SER A 181 31.76 -17.77 18.79
CA SER A 181 32.43 -16.51 19.18
C SER A 181 33.93 -16.67 19.52
N ASN A 182 34.43 -17.90 19.68
CA ASN A 182 35.83 -18.17 20.04
C ASN A 182 36.72 -18.61 18.87
N VAL A 183 36.16 -18.69 17.65
CA VAL A 183 36.89 -19.07 16.42
C VAL A 183 37.35 -17.84 15.62
N GLU A 184 36.74 -16.66 15.79
CA GLU A 184 37.08 -15.46 15.00
C GLU A 184 38.16 -14.54 15.62
N GLN A 185 38.77 -14.92 16.74
CA GLN A 185 39.94 -14.20 17.29
C GLN A 185 41.10 -15.15 17.59
N LYS A 186 41.68 -15.75 16.55
CA LYS A 186 43.07 -16.23 16.59
C LYS A 186 43.74 -16.22 15.22
#